data_AF-A0A0F9WUH7-F1
#
_entry.id   AF-A0A0F9WUH7-F1
#
_cell.length_a   1.000
_cell.length_b   1.000
_cell.length_c   1.000
_cell.angle_alpha   90.00
_cell.angle_beta   90.00
_cell.angle_gamma   90.00
#
_symmetry.space_group_name_H-M   'P 1'
#
loop_
_entity.id
_entity.type
_entity.pdbx_description
1 polymer ?
#
loop_
_entity_poly.entity_id
_entity_poly.type
_entity_poly.pdbx_seq_one_letter_code
_entity_poly.pdbx_strand_id
1 'polypeptide(L)'
;MFIPPEYFTQERIELDLGILRMYYDLCMQLNVNEDIDIEKTFLRLSQLVGKPSFLKESTLLAQFIKEKLAQEDEMFTTKDDLSNYNKIC
;
A
#
# COMPACT_ATOMS: atom_id res chain seq x y z
N MET A 1 -7.07 -7.82 21.37
CA MET A 1 -5.94 -8.47 20.68
C MET A 1 -6.51 -9.16 19.46
N PHE A 2 -6.14 -8.73 18.26
CA PHE A 2 -6.57 -9.39 17.02
C PHE A 2 -5.65 -10.59 16.79
N ILE A 3 -6.22 -11.80 16.68
CA ILE A 3 -5.48 -13.01 16.34
C ILE A 3 -5.83 -13.31 14.87
N PRO A 4 -4.86 -13.25 13.94
CA PRO A 4 -5.14 -13.56 12.55
C PRO A 4 -5.55 -15.04 12.41
N PRO A 5 -6.40 -15.39 11.43
CA PRO A 5 -6.72 -16.77 11.12
C PRO A 5 -5.47 -17.58 10.78
N GLU A 6 -5.53 -18.89 11.04
CA GLU A 6 -4.45 -19.83 10.75
C GLU A 6 -4.12 -19.88 9.25
N TYR A 7 -2.86 -20.13 8.92
CA TYR A 7 -2.44 -20.30 7.52
C TYR A 7 -3.18 -21.46 6.84
N PHE A 8 -3.31 -21.37 5.52
CA PHE A 8 -3.95 -22.36 4.67
C PHE A 8 -5.46 -22.57 4.95
N THR A 9 -6.09 -21.65 5.68
CA THR A 9 -7.55 -21.61 5.89
C THR A 9 -8.23 -20.66 4.90
N GLN A 10 -9.53 -20.89 4.65
CA GLN A 10 -10.33 -20.02 3.79
C GLN A 10 -10.46 -18.62 4.40
N GLU A 11 -10.65 -18.54 5.71
CA GLU A 11 -10.72 -17.29 6.46
C GLU A 11 -9.44 -16.47 6.31
N ARG A 12 -8.27 -17.15 6.28
CA ARG A 12 -6.99 -16.47 6.04
C ARG A 12 -6.87 -15.97 4.61
N ILE A 13 -7.28 -16.75 3.62
CA ILE A 13 -7.28 -16.34 2.21
C ILE A 13 -8.14 -15.09 2.03
N GLU A 14 -9.32 -15.05 2.64
CA GLU A 14 -10.23 -13.90 2.57
C GLU A 14 -9.63 -12.66 3.23
N LEU A 15 -9.02 -12.81 4.40
CA LEU A 15 -8.31 -11.72 5.07
C LEU A 15 -7.16 -11.19 4.20
N ASP A 16 -6.30 -12.07 3.69
CA ASP A 16 -5.14 -11.71 2.86
C ASP A 16 -5.59 -11.03 1.54
N LEU A 17 -6.68 -11.49 0.92
CA LEU A 17 -7.27 -10.84 -0.26
C LEU A 17 -7.81 -9.45 0.07
N GLY A 18 -8.42 -9.26 1.24
CA GLY A 18 -8.87 -7.95 1.73
C GLY A 18 -7.71 -6.96 1.88
N ILE A 19 -6.61 -7.42 2.50
CA ILE A 19 -5.38 -6.64 2.63
C ILE A 19 -4.82 -6.27 1.25
N LEU A 20 -4.78 -7.26 0.34
CA LEU A 20 -4.26 -7.03 -1.01
C LEU A 20 -5.10 -5.96 -1.73
N ARG A 21 -6.43 -6.09 -1.76
CA ARG A 21 -7.33 -5.09 -2.37
C ARG A 21 -7.10 -3.68 -1.83
N MET A 22 -6.97 -3.53 -0.51
CA MET A 22 -6.66 -2.24 0.11
C MET A 22 -5.34 -1.66 -0.41
N TYR A 23 -4.28 -2.47 -0.55
CA TYR A 23 -3.03 -2.00 -1.14
C TYR A 23 -3.18 -1.61 -2.61
N TYR A 24 -4.06 -2.26 -3.37
CA TYR A 24 -4.28 -1.92 -4.78
C TYR A 24 -4.83 -0.51 -4.88
N ASP A 25 -5.89 -0.25 -4.12
CA ASP A 25 -6.57 1.03 -4.10
C ASP A 25 -5.62 2.16 -3.68
N LEU A 26 -4.77 1.92 -2.67
CA LEU A 26 -3.76 2.88 -2.24
C LEU A 26 -2.73 3.15 -3.35
N CYS A 27 -2.19 2.13 -4.00
CA CYS A 27 -1.25 2.34 -5.10
C CYS A 27 -1.90 3.10 -6.28
N MET A 28 -3.17 2.82 -6.60
CA MET A 28 -3.90 3.54 -7.64
C MET A 28 -4.13 5.01 -7.27
N GLN A 29 -4.44 5.30 -5.99
CA GLN A 29 -4.61 6.68 -5.49
C GLN A 29 -3.30 7.48 -5.56
N LEU A 30 -2.18 6.84 -5.20
CA LEU A 30 -0.84 7.42 -5.25
C LEU A 30 -0.25 7.51 -6.67
N ASN A 31 -0.95 6.98 -7.68
CA ASN A 31 -0.50 6.92 -9.07
C ASN A 31 0.94 6.37 -9.27
N VAL A 32 1.33 5.35 -8.49
CA VAL A 32 2.70 4.79 -8.49
C VAL A 32 3.00 3.85 -9.66
N ASN A 33 2.23 3.96 -10.75
CA ASN A 33 2.33 3.11 -11.94
C ASN A 33 3.71 3.22 -12.63
N GLU A 34 4.44 4.30 -12.42
CA GLU A 34 5.78 4.51 -12.98
C GLU A 34 6.89 3.85 -12.15
N ASP A 35 6.66 3.63 -10.85
CA ASP A 35 7.64 3.06 -9.93
C ASP A 35 7.60 1.53 -9.89
N ILE A 36 6.40 0.95 -10.04
CA ILE A 36 6.17 -0.49 -9.98
C ILE A 36 5.13 -0.93 -11.01
N ASP A 37 5.32 -2.15 -11.53
CA ASP A 37 4.27 -2.87 -12.25
C ASP A 37 3.26 -3.42 -11.22
N ILE A 38 2.21 -2.63 -10.96
CA ILE A 38 1.17 -2.95 -9.98
C ILE A 38 0.50 -4.26 -10.37
N GLU A 39 0.04 -4.42 -11.61
CA GLU A 39 -0.68 -5.62 -12.05
C GLU A 39 0.14 -6.90 -11.81
N LYS A 40 1.41 -6.88 -12.17
CA LYS A 40 2.32 -8.02 -11.96
C LYS A 40 2.60 -8.28 -10.49
N THR A 41 2.77 -7.22 -9.69
CA THR A 41 2.98 -7.33 -8.24
C THR A 41 1.77 -7.97 -7.57
N PHE A 42 0.58 -7.53 -7.95
CA PHE A 42 -0.70 -8.04 -7.46
C PHE A 42 -0.95 -9.49 -7.86
N LEU A 43 -0.69 -9.82 -9.12
CA LEU A 43 -0.76 -11.20 -9.59
C LEU A 43 0.15 -12.11 -8.78
N ARG A 44 1.40 -11.71 -8.54
CA ARG A 44 2.33 -12.48 -7.69
C ARG A 44 1.82 -12.64 -6.26
N LEU A 45 1.36 -11.56 -5.62
CA LEU A 45 0.86 -11.63 -4.24
C LEU A 45 -0.42 -12.47 -4.12
N SER A 46 -1.31 -12.43 -5.13
CA SER A 46 -2.52 -13.24 -5.16
C SER A 46 -2.24 -14.75 -5.15
N GLN A 47 -1.08 -15.19 -5.67
CA GLN A 47 -0.67 -16.60 -5.64
C GLN A 47 -0.15 -17.06 -4.26
N LEU A 48 0.12 -16.10 -3.37
CA LEU A 48 0.67 -16.32 -2.05
C LEU A 48 -0.38 -16.28 -0.94
N VAL A 49 -1.58 -15.76 -1.20
CA VAL A 49 -2.66 -15.62 -0.18
C VAL A 49 -2.89 -16.92 0.60
N GLY A 50 -3.14 -16.80 1.89
CA GLY A 50 -3.28 -17.93 2.79
C GLY A 50 -1.94 -18.50 3.28
N LYS A 51 -0.81 -18.17 2.65
CA LYS A 51 0.51 -18.76 2.97
C LYS A 51 1.37 -17.79 3.81
N PRO A 52 2.31 -18.29 4.63
CA PRO A 52 3.24 -17.43 5.39
C PRO A 52 4.05 -16.46 4.52
N SER A 53 4.36 -16.87 3.28
CA SER A 53 5.06 -16.03 2.30
C SER A 53 4.30 -14.77 1.92
N PHE A 54 2.95 -14.78 1.98
CA PHE A 54 2.14 -13.60 1.70
C PHE A 54 2.53 -12.46 2.65
N LEU A 55 2.55 -12.73 3.96
CA LEU A 55 2.85 -11.72 4.98
C LEU A 55 4.20 -11.05 4.73
N LYS A 56 5.21 -11.82 4.36
CA LYS A 56 6.56 -11.28 4.10
C LYS A 56 6.56 -10.34 2.89
N GLU A 57 6.02 -10.79 1.77
CA GLU A 57 6.01 -10.02 0.51
C GLU A 57 5.04 -8.83 0.59
N SER A 58 3.88 -9.00 1.24
CA SER A 58 2.90 -7.93 1.42
C SER A 58 3.42 -6.83 2.35
N THR A 59 4.29 -7.17 3.31
CA THR A 59 4.95 -6.17 4.17
C THR A 59 5.89 -5.26 3.38
N LEU A 60 6.57 -5.79 2.34
CA LEU A 60 7.42 -4.97 1.47
C LEU A 60 6.58 -3.97 0.67
N LEU A 61 5.45 -4.42 0.13
CA LEU A 61 4.50 -3.55 -0.56
C LEU A 61 3.93 -2.48 0.39
N ALA A 62 3.57 -2.87 1.62
CA ALA A 62 3.08 -1.94 2.63
C ALA A 62 4.10 -0.86 2.97
N GLN A 63 5.39 -1.23 3.07
CA GLN A 63 6.47 -0.28 3.32
C GLN A 63 6.63 0.70 2.16
N PHE A 64 6.63 0.20 0.92
CA PHE A 64 6.68 1.05 -0.26
C PHE A 64 5.52 2.06 -0.31
N ILE A 65 4.29 1.61 -0.07
CA ILE A 65 3.10 2.48 -0.02
C ILE A 65 3.26 3.56 1.06
N LYS A 66 3.77 3.18 2.24
CA LYS A 66 4.01 4.12 3.34
C LYS A 66 5.04 5.20 2.99
N GLU A 67 6.12 4.82 2.31
CA GLU A 67 7.14 5.76 1.84
C GLU A 67 6.58 6.74 0.81
N LYS A 68 5.71 6.27 -0.09
CA LYS A 68 5.03 7.11 -1.09
C LYS A 68 4.02 8.07 -0.46
N LEU A 69 3.24 7.61 0.52
CA LEU A 69 2.34 8.48 1.29
C LEU A 69 3.11 9.61 2.01
N ALA A 70 4.24 9.29 2.64
CA ALA A 70 5.05 10.29 3.32
C ALA A 70 5.61 11.36 2.35
N GLN A 71 5.98 10.96 1.13
CA GLN A 71 6.42 11.91 0.09
C GLN A 71 5.30 12.85 -0.38
N GLU A 72 4.06 12.34 -0.51
CA GLU A 72 2.92 13.19 -0.86
C GLU A 72 2.59 14.20 0.25
N ASP A 73 2.64 13.77 1.52
CA ASP A 73 2.40 14.65 2.68
C ASP A 73 3.44 15.79 2.77
N GLU A 74 4.71 15.49 2.47
CA GLU A 74 5.79 16.50 2.40
C GLU A 74 5.61 17.48 1.21
N MET A 75 5.11 17.00 0.06
CA MET A 75 4.78 17.87 -1.08
C MET A 75 3.55 18.75 -0.82
N PHE A 76 2.60 18.31 0.00
CA PHE A 76 1.41 19.09 0.35
C PHE A 76 1.77 20.23 1.31
N THR A 77 2.52 19.92 2.37
CA THR A 77 2.98 20.92 3.35
C THR A 77 3.83 22.03 2.72
N THR A 78 4.76 21.69 1.83
CA THR A 78 5.58 22.71 1.12
C THR A 78 4.78 23.59 0.16
N LYS A 79 3.73 23.06 -0.50
CA LYS A 79 2.84 23.85 -1.37
C LYS A 79 1.97 24.81 -0.57
N ASP A 80 1.46 24.38 0.58
CA ASP A 80 0.68 25.25 1.47
C ASP A 80 1.53 26.38 2.03
N ASP A 81 2.78 26.09 2.43
CA ASP A 81 3.73 27.09 2.91
C ASP A 81 4.10 28.14 1.84
N LEU A 82 4.34 27.72 0.60
CA LEU A 82 4.61 28.61 -0.53
C LEU A 82 3.38 29.45 -0.92
N SER A 83 2.18 28.87 -0.83
CA SER A 83 0.92 29.59 -1.11
C SER A 83 0.61 30.67 -0.07
N ASN A 84 1.04 30.47 1.18
CA ASN A 84 0.91 31.46 2.25
C ASN A 84 1.95 32.58 2.12
N TYR A 85 3.18 32.27 1.68
CA TYR A 85 4.20 33.28 1.43
C TYR A 85 3.81 34.26 0.33
N ASN A 86 3.26 33.77 -0.79
CA ASN A 86 2.85 34.60 -1.93
C ASN A 86 1.58 35.44 -1.70
N LYS A 87 0.88 35.28 -0.57
CA LYS A 87 -0.26 36.14 -0.17
C LYS A 87 0.15 37.30 0.73
N ILE A 88 1.39 37.31 1.23
CA ILE A 88 1.90 38.31 2.18
C ILE A 88 2.93 39.25 1.51
N CYS A 89 3.28 39.00 0.24
CA CYS A 89 4.10 39.90 -0.58
C CYS A 89 3.26 40.71 -1.57
#